data_AF-A0A668V262-F1
#
_entry.id   AF-A0A668V262-F1
#
_cell.length_a   1.000
_cell.length_b   1.000
_cell.length_c   1.000
_cell.angle_alpha   90.00
_cell.angle_beta   90.00
_cell.angle_gamma   90.00
#
_symmetry.space_group_name_H-M   'P 1'
#
loop_
_entity.id
_entity.type
_entity.pdbx_description
1 polymer ?
#
loop_
_entity_poly.entity_id
_entity_poly.type
_entity_poly.pdbx_seq_one_letter_code
_entity_poly.pdbx_strand_id
1 'polypeptide(L)'
;MVTWLFKPLYVYLASVVGVTDSTPDSSYVAAVYEHKVILNPHPRVPVSRHDALQHMQKNLDIYEEQAARAAQQGAQILVFPEDGIHGFNFTRLSITSYLETIPDPQEESWNPCMKPERHNNTEVLQRLSCMARRNNLYLVANMPDLQPCPLKTSPTSTCPPDGRWQFNTNVAFRYMSDGLLVARYHKHNLYFEASCDTPPEPEIITFDTPFAGKFECQFWSHLR
;
A
#
# COMPACT_ATOMS: atom_id res chain seq x y z
N MET A 1 48.04 62.51 -10.94
CA MET A 1 47.82 61.36 -10.03
C MET A 1 46.87 60.39 -10.70
N VAL A 2 47.22 59.12 -10.61
CA VAL A 2 46.78 58.00 -11.46
C VAL A 2 45.29 57.71 -11.33
N THR A 3 44.61 57.62 -12.47
CA THR A 3 43.25 57.12 -12.63
C THR A 3 43.25 55.59 -12.54
N TRP A 4 42.48 55.01 -11.61
CA TRP A 4 42.24 53.57 -11.55
C TRP A 4 40.89 53.27 -12.22
N LEU A 5 40.96 52.74 -13.43
CA LEU A 5 39.81 52.15 -14.14
C LEU A 5 39.62 50.71 -13.65
N PHE A 6 38.68 50.50 -12.72
CA PHE A 6 38.19 49.14 -12.44
C PHE A 6 37.12 48.80 -13.48
N LYS A 7 37.52 48.05 -14.52
CA LYS A 7 36.57 47.39 -15.42
C LYS A 7 36.09 46.08 -14.75
N PRO A 8 34.77 45.84 -14.63
CA PRO A 8 34.27 44.54 -14.18
C PRO A 8 34.57 43.48 -15.25
N LEU A 9 35.14 42.36 -14.82
CA LEU A 9 35.33 41.18 -15.66
C LEU A 9 33.95 40.50 -15.81
N TYR A 10 33.29 40.69 -16.95
CA TYR A 10 32.12 39.88 -17.30
C TYR A 10 32.61 38.51 -17.78
N VAL A 11 32.44 37.48 -16.95
CA VAL A 11 32.53 36.09 -17.40
C VAL A 11 31.25 35.80 -18.18
N TYR A 12 31.34 35.73 -19.50
CA TYR A 12 30.27 35.18 -20.33
C TYR A 12 30.26 33.65 -20.14
N LEU A 13 29.32 33.15 -19.34
CA LEU A 13 28.93 31.75 -19.39
C LEU A 13 28.08 31.56 -20.65
N ALA A 14 28.71 31.08 -21.72
CA ALA A 14 27.98 30.55 -22.86
C ALA A 14 27.38 29.21 -22.45
N SER A 15 26.13 29.22 -21.96
CA SER A 15 25.34 28.00 -21.85
C SER A 15 24.93 27.56 -23.25
N VAL A 16 25.61 26.54 -23.78
CA VAL A 16 25.08 25.78 -24.90
C VAL A 16 23.85 25.06 -24.36
N VAL A 17 22.66 25.60 -24.64
CA VAL A 17 21.41 24.87 -24.48
C VAL A 17 21.39 23.86 -25.64
N GLY A 18 22.11 22.76 -25.46
CA GLY A 18 21.72 21.54 -26.12
C GLY A 18 20.33 21.20 -25.59
N VAL A 19 19.40 20.90 -26.48
CA VAL A 19 18.19 20.18 -26.11
C VAL A 19 18.70 18.84 -25.59
N THR A 20 18.92 18.76 -24.28
CA THR A 20 18.96 17.48 -23.60
C THR A 20 17.56 16.96 -23.75
N ASP A 21 17.38 16.02 -24.68
CA ASP A 21 16.28 15.08 -24.64
C ASP A 21 16.38 14.40 -23.27
N SER A 22 15.72 14.99 -22.27
CA SER A 22 15.74 14.52 -20.91
C SER A 22 14.89 13.27 -20.90
N THR A 23 15.50 12.15 -21.31
CA THR A 23 15.08 10.85 -20.84
C THR A 23 14.97 10.98 -19.32
N PRO A 24 13.77 10.83 -18.72
CA PRO A 24 13.64 10.82 -17.27
C PRO A 24 14.65 9.80 -16.75
N ASP A 25 15.37 10.12 -15.67
CA ASP A 25 16.32 9.22 -15.03
C ASP A 25 15.76 7.79 -15.06
N SER A 26 16.40 6.91 -15.83
CA SER A 26 15.88 5.58 -16.19
C SER A 26 15.90 4.58 -15.02
N SER A 27 16.14 5.09 -13.82
CA SER A 27 16.29 4.32 -12.59
C SER A 27 15.44 4.95 -11.49
N TYR A 28 14.90 4.08 -10.65
CA TYR A 28 14.19 4.46 -9.43
C TYR A 28 14.78 3.69 -8.26
N VAL A 29 14.59 4.23 -7.06
CA VAL A 29 14.96 3.64 -5.79
C VAL A 29 13.72 2.96 -5.20
N ALA A 30 13.79 1.65 -5.07
CA ALA A 30 12.80 0.85 -4.34
C ALA A 30 13.29 0.58 -2.91
N ALA A 31 12.36 0.55 -1.98
CA ALA A 31 12.59 0.06 -0.62
C ALA A 31 11.68 -1.14 -0.33
N VAL A 32 12.22 -2.09 0.41
CA VAL A 32 11.47 -3.22 0.98
C VAL A 32 11.81 -3.29 2.47
N TYR A 33 10.82 -3.61 3.30
CA TYR A 33 11.04 -3.73 4.74
C TYR A 33 10.74 -5.14 5.23
N GLU A 34 11.71 -5.77 5.87
CA GLU A 34 11.50 -7.00 6.62
C GLU A 34 11.03 -6.65 8.04
N HIS A 35 9.77 -6.96 8.33
CA HIS A 35 9.13 -6.55 9.59
C HIS A 35 9.20 -7.65 10.65
N LYS A 36 9.63 -7.27 11.86
CA LYS A 36 9.45 -8.10 13.05
C LYS A 36 8.06 -7.84 13.63
N VAL A 37 7.07 -8.59 13.13
CA VAL A 37 5.65 -8.42 13.48
C VAL A 37 5.43 -8.54 14.99
N ILE A 38 4.71 -7.57 15.56
CA ILE A 38 4.14 -7.70 16.90
C ILE A 38 2.90 -8.59 16.75
N LEU A 39 2.98 -9.83 17.24
CA LEU A 39 1.91 -10.82 17.08
C LEU A 39 0.85 -10.70 18.18
N ASN A 40 -0.40 -11.05 17.82
CA ASN A 40 -1.41 -11.39 18.81
C ASN A 40 -1.04 -12.76 19.43
N PRO A 41 -0.86 -12.86 20.76
CA PRO A 41 -0.50 -14.13 21.41
C PRO A 41 -1.62 -15.18 21.34
N HIS A 42 -2.87 -14.77 21.11
CA HIS A 42 -4.03 -15.65 21.05
C HIS A 42 -4.86 -15.40 19.78
N PRO A 43 -4.30 -15.62 18.57
CA PRO A 43 -4.93 -15.22 17.30
C PRO A 43 -6.24 -15.98 16.99
N ARG A 44 -6.48 -17.11 17.67
CA ARG A 44 -7.70 -17.89 17.54
C ARG A 44 -8.84 -17.42 18.46
N VAL A 45 -8.58 -16.50 19.37
CA VAL A 45 -9.59 -15.93 20.28
C VAL A 45 -10.12 -14.64 19.66
N PRO A 46 -11.44 -14.52 19.38
CA PRO A 46 -12.02 -13.26 18.90
C PRO A 46 -11.81 -12.14 19.92
N VAL A 47 -11.52 -10.95 19.41
CA VAL A 47 -11.36 -9.72 20.19
C VAL A 47 -12.29 -8.64 19.68
N SER A 48 -12.46 -7.54 20.40
CA SER A 48 -13.23 -6.40 19.90
C SER A 48 -12.52 -5.71 18.72
N ARG A 49 -13.26 -4.94 17.90
CA ARG A 49 -12.65 -4.08 16.86
C ARG A 49 -11.67 -3.08 17.46
N HIS A 50 -11.98 -2.53 18.63
CA HIS A 50 -11.08 -1.61 19.34
C HIS A 50 -9.74 -2.27 19.68
N ASP A 51 -9.77 -3.49 20.24
CA ASP A 51 -8.54 -4.21 20.60
C ASP A 51 -7.74 -4.63 19.36
N ALA A 52 -8.42 -5.06 18.29
CA ALA A 52 -7.78 -5.38 17.02
C ALA A 52 -7.09 -4.15 16.41
N LEU A 53 -7.75 -2.98 16.43
CA LEU A 53 -7.15 -1.72 15.98
C LEU A 53 -5.96 -1.32 16.83
N GLN A 54 -6.06 -1.40 18.16
CA GLN A 54 -4.93 -1.14 19.07
C GLN A 54 -3.74 -2.06 18.79
N HIS A 55 -3.98 -3.31 18.41
CA HIS A 55 -2.93 -4.24 18.00
C HIS A 55 -2.31 -3.84 16.66
N MET A 56 -3.11 -3.64 15.62
CA MET A 56 -2.62 -3.24 14.29
C MET A 56 -1.89 -1.89 14.31
N GLN A 57 -2.34 -0.95 15.15
CA GLN A 57 -1.69 0.35 15.34
C GLN A 57 -0.23 0.22 15.77
N LYS A 58 0.11 -0.75 16.64
CA LYS A 58 1.50 -0.97 17.08
C LYS A 58 2.42 -1.36 15.92
N ASN A 59 1.92 -2.16 14.98
CA ASN A 59 2.69 -2.52 13.78
C ASN A 59 2.76 -1.33 12.80
N LEU A 60 1.66 -0.59 12.64
CA LEU A 60 1.61 0.60 11.79
C LEU A 60 2.50 1.74 12.30
N ASP A 61 2.70 1.88 13.62
CA ASP A 61 3.65 2.83 14.19
C ASP A 61 5.08 2.59 13.65
N ILE A 62 5.48 1.31 13.59
CA ILE A 62 6.79 0.91 13.04
C ILE A 62 6.84 1.18 11.53
N TYR A 63 5.75 0.90 10.81
CA TYR A 63 5.67 1.19 9.37
C TYR A 63 5.84 2.69 9.09
N GLU A 64 5.22 3.58 9.88
CA GLU A 64 5.38 5.02 9.72
C GLU A 64 6.85 5.46 9.86
N GLU A 65 7.58 4.91 10.83
CA GLU A 65 9.02 5.18 10.97
C GLU A 65 9.81 4.70 9.75
N GLN A 66 9.51 3.50 9.23
CA GLN A 66 10.23 2.97 8.06
C GLN A 66 9.90 3.73 6.78
N ALA A 67 8.65 4.16 6.62
CA ALA A 67 8.24 5.01 5.50
C ALA A 67 9.01 6.34 5.50
N ALA A 68 9.16 6.98 6.67
CA ALA A 68 9.96 8.19 6.79
C ALA A 68 11.44 7.95 6.44
N ARG A 69 12.03 6.86 6.92
CA ARG A 69 13.42 6.49 6.61
C ARG A 69 13.64 6.16 5.13
N ALA A 70 12.69 5.49 4.50
CA ALA A 70 12.73 5.18 3.07
C ALA A 70 12.64 6.46 2.23
N ALA A 71 11.72 7.36 2.58
CA ALA A 71 11.59 8.66 1.93
C ALA A 71 12.84 9.54 2.06
N GLN A 72 13.47 9.56 3.24
CA GLN A 72 14.74 10.27 3.47
C GLN A 72 15.88 9.74 2.58
N GLN A 73 15.82 8.47 2.17
CA GLN A 73 16.77 7.84 1.26
C GLN A 73 16.36 7.96 -0.22
N GLY A 74 15.28 8.70 -0.52
CA GLY A 74 14.82 8.96 -1.88
C GLY A 74 14.04 7.81 -2.51
N ALA A 75 13.52 6.85 -1.73
CA ALA A 75 12.72 5.76 -2.27
C ALA A 75 11.40 6.27 -2.88
N GLN A 76 11.11 5.90 -4.12
CA GLN A 76 9.84 6.21 -4.78
C GLN A 76 8.74 5.19 -4.47
N ILE A 77 9.11 3.98 -4.05
CA ILE A 77 8.18 2.93 -3.64
C ILE A 77 8.71 2.18 -2.41
N LEU A 78 7.83 1.89 -1.45
CA LEU A 78 8.09 1.06 -0.29
C LEU A 78 7.09 -0.09 -0.22
N VAL A 79 7.60 -1.31 -0.11
CA VAL A 79 6.79 -2.54 0.03
C VAL A 79 6.94 -3.12 1.43
N PHE A 80 5.81 -3.31 2.10
CA PHE A 80 5.69 -3.99 3.38
C PHE A 80 5.31 -5.47 3.20
N PRO A 81 5.64 -6.33 4.18
CA PRO A 81 5.42 -7.77 4.06
C PRO A 81 3.96 -8.17 4.24
N GLU A 82 3.65 -9.36 3.74
CA GLU A 82 2.41 -10.10 4.04
C GLU A 82 2.23 -10.31 5.55
N ASP A 83 0.98 -10.24 6.02
CA ASP A 83 0.59 -10.39 7.43
C ASP A 83 1.28 -9.39 8.40
N GLY A 84 2.01 -8.40 7.91
CA GLY A 84 2.84 -7.56 8.79
C GLY A 84 2.04 -6.59 9.68
N ILE A 85 0.75 -6.38 9.41
CA ILE A 85 -0.12 -5.50 10.20
C ILE A 85 -0.79 -6.27 11.37
N HIS A 86 -1.26 -7.50 11.12
CA HIS A 86 -2.07 -8.28 12.07
C HIS A 86 -1.46 -9.63 12.48
N GLY A 87 -0.45 -10.13 11.78
CA GLY A 87 0.11 -11.46 11.98
C GLY A 87 -0.77 -12.57 11.39
N PHE A 88 -0.52 -13.81 11.79
CA PHE A 88 -1.12 -15.01 11.18
C PHE A 88 -1.80 -15.91 12.23
N ASN A 89 -2.27 -17.09 11.80
CA ASN A 89 -2.94 -18.12 12.64
C ASN A 89 -4.35 -17.76 13.17
N PHE A 90 -5.07 -16.88 12.47
CA PHE A 90 -6.47 -16.61 12.78
C PHE A 90 -7.41 -17.73 12.31
N THR A 91 -8.62 -17.72 12.86
CA THR A 91 -9.78 -18.45 12.32
C THR A 91 -10.65 -17.47 11.55
N ARG A 92 -11.59 -17.96 10.73
CA ARG A 92 -12.59 -17.11 10.05
C ARG A 92 -13.35 -16.19 11.01
N LEU A 93 -13.61 -16.65 12.24
CA LEU A 93 -14.31 -15.87 13.26
C LEU A 93 -13.39 -14.87 13.95
N SER A 94 -12.18 -15.29 14.35
CA SER A 94 -11.29 -14.43 15.13
C SER A 94 -10.62 -13.32 14.31
N ILE A 95 -10.50 -13.47 12.99
CA ILE A 95 -9.99 -12.41 12.11
C ILE A 95 -10.98 -11.25 11.90
N THR A 96 -12.28 -11.46 12.16
CA THR A 96 -13.35 -10.52 11.78
C THR A 96 -13.10 -9.07 12.25
N SER A 97 -12.59 -8.89 13.46
CA SER A 97 -12.29 -7.56 14.02
C SER A 97 -11.09 -6.86 13.36
N TYR A 98 -10.27 -7.58 12.58
CA TYR A 98 -9.12 -7.05 11.85
C TYR A 98 -9.47 -6.62 10.42
N LEU A 99 -10.62 -7.05 9.89
CA LEU A 99 -11.00 -6.78 8.51
C LEU A 99 -11.44 -5.32 8.29
N GLU A 100 -11.22 -4.83 7.08
CA GLU A 100 -11.86 -3.61 6.55
C GLU A 100 -12.45 -3.94 5.18
N THR A 101 -13.51 -3.26 4.76
CA THR A 101 -13.97 -3.37 3.37
C THR A 101 -13.15 -2.45 2.49
N ILE A 102 -12.36 -3.03 1.60
CA ILE A 102 -11.50 -2.31 0.67
C ILE A 102 -12.28 -2.14 -0.64
N PRO A 103 -12.59 -0.91 -1.11
CA PRO A 103 -13.30 -0.73 -2.36
C PRO A 103 -12.41 -1.05 -3.57
N ASP A 104 -13.04 -1.33 -4.71
CA ASP A 104 -12.32 -1.56 -5.96
C ASP A 104 -11.85 -0.22 -6.59
N PRO A 105 -10.53 0.00 -6.76
CA PRO A 105 -10.02 1.21 -7.38
C PRO A 105 -10.43 1.41 -8.85
N GLN A 106 -10.92 0.36 -9.53
CA GLN A 106 -11.48 0.45 -10.88
C GLN A 106 -12.93 0.95 -10.88
N GLU A 107 -13.66 0.76 -9.78
CA GLU A 107 -15.05 1.22 -9.65
C GLU A 107 -15.14 2.61 -9.03
N GLU A 108 -14.21 2.97 -8.14
CA GLU A 108 -14.17 4.29 -7.55
C GLU A 108 -12.76 4.83 -7.29
N SER A 109 -12.63 6.15 -7.46
CA SER A 109 -11.44 6.88 -7.04
C SER A 109 -11.63 7.38 -5.61
N TRP A 110 -10.89 6.81 -4.66
CA TRP A 110 -10.95 7.18 -3.26
C TRP A 110 -9.56 7.37 -2.63
N ASN A 111 -9.45 8.47 -1.89
CA ASN A 111 -8.30 8.82 -1.08
C ASN A 111 -8.70 8.71 0.41
N PRO A 112 -8.33 7.60 1.09
CA PRO A 112 -8.69 7.39 2.49
C PRO A 112 -8.17 8.48 3.43
N CYS A 113 -6.98 9.04 3.16
CA CYS A 113 -6.40 10.09 4.01
C CYS A 113 -7.18 11.41 3.96
N MET A 114 -7.68 11.77 2.79
CA MET A 114 -8.35 13.07 2.55
C MET A 114 -9.86 13.00 2.68
N LYS A 115 -10.45 11.80 2.53
CA LYS A 115 -11.89 11.54 2.59
C LYS A 115 -12.20 10.33 3.49
N PRO A 116 -11.75 10.32 4.76
CA PRO A 116 -11.97 9.19 5.65
C PRO A 116 -13.44 8.90 5.91
N GLU A 117 -14.31 9.90 5.82
CA GLU A 117 -15.76 9.79 6.04
C GLU A 117 -16.52 9.05 4.93
N ARG A 118 -15.88 8.75 3.79
CA ARG A 118 -16.54 8.08 2.65
C ARG A 118 -16.94 6.64 3.00
N HIS A 119 -16.09 5.95 3.77
CA HIS A 119 -16.29 4.56 4.15
C HIS A 119 -16.03 4.38 5.64
N ASN A 120 -16.94 3.70 6.33
CA ASN A 120 -16.82 3.43 7.76
C ASN A 120 -15.86 2.26 8.01
N ASN A 121 -15.23 2.24 9.19
CA ASN A 121 -14.32 1.17 9.64
C ASN A 121 -13.12 0.97 8.69
N THR A 122 -12.47 2.07 8.31
CA THR A 122 -11.34 2.09 7.37
C THR A 122 -10.07 2.70 7.97
N GLU A 123 -9.88 2.57 9.29
CA GLU A 123 -8.79 3.20 10.02
C GLU A 123 -7.39 2.77 9.53
N VAL A 124 -7.23 1.50 9.13
CA VAL A 124 -5.97 0.97 8.58
C VAL A 124 -5.72 1.53 7.18
N LEU A 125 -6.71 1.49 6.28
CA LEU A 125 -6.61 2.10 4.95
C LEU A 125 -6.31 3.60 5.04
N GLN A 126 -6.97 4.33 5.93
CA GLN A 126 -6.72 5.75 6.20
C GLN A 126 -5.27 5.98 6.60
N ARG A 127 -4.75 5.18 7.53
CA ARG A 127 -3.38 5.34 8.03
C ARG A 127 -2.34 5.04 6.95
N LEU A 128 -2.52 3.97 6.18
CA LEU A 128 -1.63 3.61 5.06
C LEU A 128 -1.64 4.70 3.96
N SER A 129 -2.82 5.17 3.58
CA SER A 129 -2.99 6.28 2.62
C SER A 129 -2.28 7.54 3.10
N CYS A 130 -2.46 7.93 4.36
CA CYS A 130 -1.78 9.09 4.92
C CYS A 130 -0.27 8.89 5.02
N MET A 131 0.19 7.67 5.32
CA MET A 131 1.60 7.33 5.37
C MET A 131 2.27 7.51 3.99
N ALA A 132 1.63 7.02 2.92
CA ALA A 132 2.09 7.20 1.55
C ALA A 132 2.18 8.68 1.18
N ARG A 133 1.12 9.44 1.52
CA ARG A 133 1.04 10.88 1.25
C ARG A 133 2.13 11.68 1.97
N ARG A 134 2.25 11.54 3.29
CA ARG A 134 3.19 12.33 4.11
C ARG A 134 4.65 12.12 3.70
N ASN A 135 4.95 10.91 3.22
CA ASN A 135 6.31 10.49 2.86
C ASN A 135 6.58 10.55 1.35
N ASN A 136 5.63 11.04 0.55
CA ASN A 136 5.76 11.21 -0.89
C ASN A 136 6.26 9.95 -1.63
N LEU A 137 5.75 8.78 -1.26
CA LEU A 137 6.12 7.49 -1.84
C LEU A 137 4.90 6.66 -2.25
N TYR A 138 5.08 5.76 -3.21
CA TYR A 138 4.13 4.67 -3.42
C TYR A 138 4.28 3.67 -2.28
N LEU A 139 3.18 3.32 -1.63
CA LEU A 139 3.19 2.40 -0.49
C LEU A 139 2.40 1.16 -0.86
N VAL A 140 3.03 -0.01 -0.77
CA VAL A 140 2.37 -1.32 -0.91
C VAL A 140 2.35 -1.99 0.45
N ALA A 141 1.18 -2.45 0.87
CA ALA A 141 0.99 -3.16 2.13
C ALA A 141 -0.01 -4.30 1.97
N ASN A 142 -0.01 -5.19 2.96
CA ASN A 142 -0.91 -6.32 3.04
C ASN A 142 -1.83 -6.17 4.25
N MET A 143 -3.12 -6.42 4.05
CA MET A 143 -4.14 -6.39 5.09
C MET A 143 -5.33 -7.29 4.73
N PRO A 144 -6.19 -7.66 5.68
CA PRO A 144 -7.26 -8.59 5.43
C PRO A 144 -8.54 -7.83 5.05
N ASP A 145 -9.16 -8.22 3.93
CA ASP A 145 -10.34 -7.55 3.37
C ASP A 145 -11.63 -8.29 3.73
N LEU A 146 -12.71 -7.53 3.89
CA LEU A 146 -14.08 -7.99 4.02
C LEU A 146 -14.88 -7.54 2.79
N GLN A 147 -15.37 -8.50 2.00
CA GLN A 147 -16.28 -8.20 0.89
C GLN A 147 -17.69 -8.77 1.17
N PRO A 148 -18.75 -7.96 0.99
CA PRO A 148 -20.12 -8.45 1.12
C PRO A 148 -20.47 -9.43 -0.01
N CYS A 149 -21.47 -10.27 0.23
CA CYS A 149 -22.05 -11.12 -0.80
C CYS A 149 -23.25 -10.42 -1.48
N PRO A 150 -23.48 -10.64 -2.79
CA PRO A 150 -22.59 -11.33 -3.74
C PRO A 150 -21.37 -10.48 -4.13
N LEU A 151 -20.28 -11.12 -4.57
CA LEU A 151 -19.16 -10.40 -5.17
C LEU A 151 -19.60 -9.79 -6.51
N LYS A 152 -19.28 -8.51 -6.72
CA LYS A 152 -19.58 -7.83 -8.00
C LYS A 152 -18.84 -8.46 -9.18
N THR A 153 -17.61 -8.89 -8.97
CA THR A 153 -16.75 -9.52 -9.99
C THR A 153 -17.20 -10.95 -10.34
N SER A 154 -17.92 -11.62 -9.44
CA SER A 154 -18.45 -12.97 -9.66
C SER A 154 -19.85 -13.13 -9.05
N PRO A 155 -20.90 -12.56 -9.69
CA PRO A 155 -22.25 -12.51 -9.12
C PRO A 155 -22.91 -13.87 -8.93
N THR A 156 -22.44 -14.89 -9.66
CA THR A 156 -22.94 -16.27 -9.61
C THR A 156 -22.20 -17.13 -8.59
N SER A 157 -21.13 -16.62 -7.97
CA SER A 157 -20.39 -17.34 -6.93
C SER A 157 -21.27 -17.59 -5.71
N THR A 158 -21.13 -18.77 -5.11
CA THR A 158 -21.84 -19.10 -3.86
C THR A 158 -21.13 -18.43 -2.70
N CYS A 159 -21.86 -17.62 -1.93
CA CYS A 159 -21.35 -16.95 -0.74
C CYS A 159 -20.85 -17.98 0.30
N PRO A 160 -19.76 -17.70 1.04
CA PRO A 160 -19.35 -18.52 2.17
C PRO A 160 -20.49 -18.70 3.19
N PRO A 161 -20.53 -19.82 3.93
CA PRO A 161 -21.64 -20.13 4.85
C PRO A 161 -21.88 -19.08 5.95
N ASP A 162 -20.87 -18.29 6.29
CA ASP A 162 -20.93 -17.21 7.28
C ASP A 162 -21.25 -15.83 6.67
N GLY A 163 -21.73 -15.81 5.42
CA GLY A 163 -22.40 -14.66 4.80
C GLY A 163 -21.48 -13.55 4.27
N ARG A 164 -20.17 -13.79 4.22
CA ARG A 164 -19.17 -12.80 3.81
C ARG A 164 -17.94 -13.45 3.21
N TRP A 165 -17.26 -12.72 2.34
CA TRP A 165 -15.94 -13.08 1.83
C TRP A 165 -14.86 -12.41 2.68
N GLN A 166 -13.77 -13.12 2.95
CA GLN A 166 -12.61 -12.60 3.68
C GLN A 166 -11.34 -12.93 2.89
N PHE A 167 -10.53 -11.94 2.53
CA PHE A 167 -9.37 -12.15 1.65
C PHE A 167 -8.07 -11.69 2.28
N ASN A 168 -6.99 -12.42 2.01
CA ASN A 168 -5.63 -11.87 2.14
C ASN A 168 -5.41 -10.91 0.97
N THR A 169 -5.11 -9.64 1.27
CA THR A 169 -5.22 -8.56 0.28
C THR A 169 -4.02 -7.64 0.26
N ASN A 170 -3.40 -7.49 -0.91
CA ASN A 170 -2.44 -6.42 -1.14
C ASN A 170 -3.17 -5.16 -1.57
N VAL A 171 -2.75 -4.03 -1.01
CA VAL A 171 -3.20 -2.69 -1.38
C VAL A 171 -2.01 -1.82 -1.76
N ALA A 172 -2.20 -0.94 -2.74
CA ALA A 172 -1.21 0.06 -3.11
C ALA A 172 -1.81 1.47 -3.06
N PHE A 173 -1.02 2.40 -2.53
CA PHE A 173 -1.36 3.82 -2.44
C PHE A 173 -0.33 4.64 -3.20
N ARG A 174 -0.78 5.57 -4.04
CA ARG A 174 0.12 6.51 -4.74
C ARG A 174 0.27 7.81 -3.98
N TYR A 175 1.48 8.40 -4.00
CA TYR A 175 1.71 9.73 -3.44
C TYR A 175 1.07 10.85 -4.29
N MET A 176 1.12 10.70 -5.62
CA MET A 176 0.64 11.70 -6.58
C MET A 176 -0.90 11.71 -6.52
N SER A 177 -1.53 12.86 -6.22
CA SER A 177 -2.94 12.96 -5.78
C SER A 177 -3.23 12.54 -4.32
N ASP A 178 -2.30 12.81 -3.41
CA ASP A 178 -2.51 12.87 -1.95
C ASP A 178 -2.71 11.53 -1.21
N GLY A 179 -2.33 10.36 -1.74
CA GLY A 179 -2.54 9.06 -1.05
C GLY A 179 -3.72 8.24 -1.59
N LEU A 180 -4.02 8.34 -2.88
CA LEU A 180 -5.10 7.59 -3.53
C LEU A 180 -4.86 6.07 -3.49
N LEU A 181 -5.88 5.27 -3.18
CA LEU A 181 -5.85 3.81 -3.35
C LEU A 181 -5.85 3.49 -4.86
N VAL A 182 -4.85 2.76 -5.33
CA VAL A 182 -4.64 2.47 -6.77
C VAL A 182 -4.62 0.99 -7.12
N ALA A 183 -4.48 0.11 -6.13
CA ALA A 183 -4.58 -1.32 -6.34
C ALA A 183 -5.21 -1.98 -5.12
N ARG A 184 -6.02 -3.01 -5.37
CA ARG A 184 -6.50 -4.00 -4.42
C ARG A 184 -6.40 -5.35 -5.12
N TYR A 185 -5.67 -6.29 -4.53
CA TYR A 185 -5.43 -7.62 -5.09
C TYR A 185 -5.68 -8.68 -4.04
N HIS A 186 -6.60 -9.60 -4.30
CA HIS A 186 -6.87 -10.75 -3.44
C HIS A 186 -5.97 -11.93 -3.79
N LYS A 187 -5.31 -12.49 -2.77
CA LYS A 187 -4.44 -13.67 -2.92
C LYS A 187 -5.23 -14.85 -3.48
N HIS A 188 -4.82 -15.35 -4.63
CA HIS A 188 -5.44 -16.54 -5.23
C HIS A 188 -4.89 -17.85 -4.64
N ASN A 189 -3.56 -18.00 -4.59
CA ASN A 189 -2.89 -19.21 -4.12
C ASN A 189 -2.62 -19.14 -2.60
N LEU A 190 -3.55 -19.66 -1.80
CA LEU A 190 -3.45 -19.63 -0.34
C LEU A 190 -2.44 -20.66 0.22
N TYR A 191 -1.81 -20.34 1.35
CA TYR A 191 -0.88 -21.22 2.08
C TYR A 191 -1.28 -21.39 3.55
N PHE A 192 -2.11 -22.41 3.83
CA PHE A 192 -2.64 -22.69 5.17
C PHE A 192 -3.42 -21.52 5.83
N GLU A 193 -3.98 -20.62 5.03
CA GLU A 193 -4.73 -19.43 5.49
C GLU A 193 -6.20 -19.75 5.76
N ALA A 194 -6.48 -20.53 6.81
CA ALA A 194 -7.84 -20.99 7.14
C ALA A 194 -8.85 -19.85 7.46
N SER A 195 -8.38 -18.63 7.64
CA SER A 195 -9.21 -17.44 7.83
C SER A 195 -9.70 -16.80 6.53
N CYS A 196 -9.08 -17.13 5.39
CA CYS A 196 -9.29 -16.47 4.11
C CYS A 196 -9.97 -17.39 3.09
N ASP A 197 -10.71 -16.78 2.17
CA ASP A 197 -11.31 -17.40 1.01
C ASP A 197 -10.40 -17.24 -0.21
N THR A 198 -10.49 -18.16 -1.16
CA THR A 198 -9.87 -18.01 -2.49
C THR A 198 -10.84 -17.24 -3.39
N PRO A 199 -10.42 -16.15 -4.07
CA PRO A 199 -11.27 -15.44 -5.03
C PRO A 199 -11.72 -16.40 -6.14
N PRO A 200 -13.00 -16.33 -6.60
CA PRO A 200 -13.53 -17.28 -7.59
C PRO A 200 -12.73 -17.35 -8.90
N GLU A 201 -12.17 -16.22 -9.32
CA GLU A 201 -11.30 -16.12 -10.50
C GLU A 201 -9.97 -15.45 -10.10
N PRO A 202 -8.85 -15.81 -10.75
CA PRO A 202 -7.58 -15.10 -10.56
C PRO A 202 -7.67 -13.63 -10.98
N GLU A 203 -7.18 -12.74 -10.12
CA GLU A 203 -7.12 -11.30 -10.41
C GLU A 203 -5.76 -10.93 -11.01
N ILE A 204 -5.76 -10.11 -12.05
CA ILE A 204 -4.55 -9.49 -12.62
C ILE A 204 -4.64 -8.00 -12.32
N ILE A 205 -3.92 -7.55 -11.30
CA ILE A 205 -4.01 -6.19 -10.79
C ILE A 205 -2.73 -5.44 -11.10
N THR A 206 -2.86 -4.35 -11.84
CA THR A 206 -1.74 -3.49 -12.20
C THR A 206 -2.03 -2.03 -11.85
N PHE A 207 -0.98 -1.27 -11.59
CA PHE A 207 -1.07 0.18 -11.38
C PHE A 207 0.11 0.90 -12.04
N ASP A 208 -0.15 2.10 -12.54
CA ASP A 208 0.85 2.91 -13.24
C ASP A 208 1.61 3.83 -12.28
N THR A 209 2.90 4.00 -12.59
CA THR A 209 3.84 4.84 -11.88
C THR A 209 4.58 5.74 -12.86
N PRO A 210 4.90 7.00 -12.48
CA PRO A 210 5.63 7.91 -13.36
C PRO A 210 7.12 7.54 -13.51
N PHE A 211 7.66 6.68 -12.64
CA PHE A 211 9.09 6.37 -12.57
C PHE A 211 9.49 5.00 -13.13
N ALA A 212 8.57 4.04 -13.23
CA ALA A 212 8.88 2.71 -13.78
C ALA A 212 7.75 2.12 -14.64
N GLY A 213 6.81 2.95 -15.09
CA GLY A 213 5.66 2.49 -15.86
C GLY A 213 4.73 1.64 -15.00
N LYS A 214 4.42 0.43 -15.43
CA LYS A 214 3.38 -0.41 -14.83
C LYS A 214 3.96 -1.43 -13.86
N PHE A 215 3.40 -1.50 -12.66
CA PHE A 215 3.64 -2.57 -11.69
C PHE A 215 2.46 -3.52 -11.63
N GLU A 216 2.73 -4.80 -11.33
CA GLU A 216 1.75 -5.82 -11.03
C GLU A 216 1.79 -6.17 -9.53
N CYS A 217 0.63 -6.23 -8.89
CA CYS A 217 0.48 -6.68 -7.52
C CYS A 217 0.21 -8.19 -7.49
N GLN A 218 1.14 -8.96 -6.92
CA GLN A 218 0.95 -10.40 -6.71
C GLN A 218 1.70 -10.88 -5.46
N PHE A 219 1.31 -12.04 -4.91
CA PHE A 219 2.10 -12.74 -3.90
C PHE A 219 3.13 -13.62 -4.60
N TRP A 220 4.37 -13.58 -4.12
CA TRP A 220 5.40 -14.50 -4.59
C TRP A 220 5.24 -15.85 -3.88
N SER A 221 4.48 -16.78 -4.47
CA SER A 221 4.44 -18.16 -3.97
C SER A 221 5.63 -18.93 -4.55
N HIS A 222 6.68 -19.13 -3.76
CA HIS A 222 7.58 -20.27 -4.01
C HIS A 222 6.83 -21.55 -3.61
N LEU A 223 6.18 -22.18 -4.58
CA LEU A 223 5.86 -23.59 -4.50
C LEU A 223 7.19 -24.35 -4.31
N ARG A 224 7.36 -24.99 -3.15
CA ARG A 224 8.14 -26.23 -3.03
C ARG A 224 7.20 -27.33 -2.59
#